data_AF-A0A6A1TYU1-F1
#
_entry.id   AF-A0A6A1TYU1-F1
#
_cell.length_a   1.000
_cell.length_b   1.000
_cell.length_c   1.000
_cell.angle_alpha   90.00
_cell.angle_beta   90.00
_cell.angle_gamma   90.00
#
_symmetry.space_group_name_H-M   'P 1'
#
loop_
_entity.id
_entity.type
_entity.pdbx_description
1 polymer ?
#
loop_
_entity_poly.entity_id
_entity_poly.type
_entity_poly.pdbx_seq_one_letter_code
_entity_poly.pdbx_strand_id
1 'polypeptide(L)' 'MRTTTPMPGDGIEVYDIDSGMGGVFTISVTRELGRDMVDVRIWYGKRTQNGWQSYGLFDGKTFQTSRDRLKSRRISG' A
#
# COMPACT_ATOMS: atom_id res chain seq x y z
N MET A 1 -13.56 14.78 10.77
CA MET A 1 -13.38 13.88 9.60
C MET A 1 -12.33 12.85 10.01
N ARG A 2 -12.71 11.59 10.24
CA ARG A 2 -11.76 10.52 10.61
C ARG A 2 -11.19 9.94 9.31
N THR A 3 -9.97 10.32 8.94
CA THR A 3 -9.19 9.59 7.93
C THR A 3 -8.61 8.34 8.58
N THR A 4 -9.48 7.41 8.97
CA THR A 4 -9.04 6.07 9.36
C THR A 4 -8.49 5.45 8.09
N THR A 5 -7.16 5.33 8.01
CA THR A 5 -6.57 4.57 6.91
C THR A 5 -7.09 3.15 7.06
N PRO A 6 -7.85 2.63 6.08
CA PRO A 6 -8.45 1.32 6.24
C PRO A 6 -7.28 0.33 6.46
N MET A 7 -7.42 -0.60 7.39
CA MET A 7 -6.44 -1.67 7.63
C MET A 7 -6.59 -2.77 6.59
N PRO A 8 -5.53 -3.46 6.16
CA PRO A 8 -5.57 -4.53 5.15
C PRO A 8 -6.26 -5.83 5.64
N GLY A 9 -7.37 -5.70 6.38
CA GLY A 9 -8.32 -6.74 6.76
C GLY A 9 -9.78 -6.39 6.47
N ASP A 10 -10.08 -5.18 6.00
CA ASP A 10 -11.43 -4.75 5.58
C ASP A 10 -11.65 -4.90 4.06
N GLY A 11 -10.93 -5.82 3.41
CA GLY A 11 -11.04 -6.03 1.96
C GLY A 11 -10.32 -4.95 1.15
N ILE A 12 -9.17 -4.46 1.63
CA ILE A 12 -8.40 -3.44 0.92
C ILE A 12 -7.67 -4.05 -0.24
N GLU A 13 -7.78 -3.36 -1.36
CA GLU A 13 -6.98 -3.63 -2.53
C GLU A 13 -5.54 -3.17 -2.34
N VAL A 14 -4.64 -4.16 -2.27
CA VAL A 14 -3.20 -3.94 -2.18
C VAL A 14 -2.51 -4.47 -3.44
N TYR A 15 -1.36 -3.89 -3.70
CA TYR A 15 -0.50 -4.15 -4.83
C TYR A 15 0.93 -4.33 -4.34
N ASP A 16 1.72 -5.02 -5.13
CA ASP A 16 3.14 -5.14 -4.92
C ASP A 16 3.89 -4.25 -5.91
N ILE A 17 4.88 -3.51 -5.41
CA ILE A 17 5.76 -2.68 -6.22
C ILE A 17 7.21 -2.96 -5.85
N ASP A 18 8.08 -3.04 -6.86
CA ASP A 18 9.51 -3.16 -6.66
C ASP A 18 10.06 -1.91 -5.94
N SER A 19 10.79 -2.12 -4.85
CA SER A 19 11.36 -1.04 -4.03
C SER A 19 12.57 -0.37 -4.69
N GLY A 20 13.11 -0.94 -5.78
CA GLY A 20 14.39 -0.56 -6.37
C GLY A 20 15.61 -0.92 -5.52
N MET A 21 15.41 -1.49 -4.33
CA MET A 21 16.46 -1.82 -3.35
C MET A 21 16.58 -3.34 -3.13
N GLY A 22 16.09 -4.15 -4.07
CA GLY A 22 16.11 -5.63 -3.97
C GLY A 22 14.99 -6.20 -3.10
N GLY A 23 13.88 -5.47 -2.93
CA GLY A 23 12.70 -5.94 -2.20
C GLY A 23 11.41 -5.49 -2.86
N VAL A 24 10.28 -5.98 -2.33
CA VAL A 24 8.95 -5.62 -2.80
C VAL A 24 8.19 -4.95 -1.66
N PHE A 25 7.58 -3.81 -1.95
CA PHE A 25 6.66 -3.16 -1.03
C PHE A 25 5.23 -3.52 -1.36
N THR A 26 4.47 -3.88 -0.33
CA THR A 26 3.01 -3.93 -0.43
C THR A 26 2.48 -2.51 -0.26
N ILE A 27 1.64 -2.05 -1.18
CA ILE A 27 1.11 -0.70 -1.23
C ILE A 27 -0.40 -0.73 -1.54
N SER A 28 -1.13 0.30 -1.12
CA SER A 28 -2.53 0.49 -1.52
C SER A 28 -2.69 1.81 -2.26
N VAL A 29 -3.53 1.84 -3.29
CA VAL A 29 -3.87 3.09 -4.00
C VAL A 29 -4.74 3.94 -3.09
N THR A 30 -4.28 5.15 -2.76
CA THR A 30 -5.02 6.11 -1.94
C THR A 30 -5.81 7.10 -2.80
N ARG A 31 -5.32 7.43 -4.00
CA ARG A 31 -5.97 8.38 -4.90
C ARG A 31 -5.56 8.14 -6.36
N GLU A 32 -6.50 8.32 -7.28
CA GLU A 32 -6.19 8.39 -8.71
C GLU A 32 -5.93 9.85 -9.12
N LEU A 33 -4.80 10.10 -9.78
CA LEU A 33 -4.36 11.44 -10.17
C LEU A 33 -4.64 11.74 -11.66
N GLY A 34 -5.02 10.72 -12.45
CA GLY A 34 -5.27 10.81 -13.89
C GLY A 34 -4.01 10.50 -14.72
N ARG A 35 -4.19 10.25 -16.03
CA ARG A 35 -3.11 9.82 -16.96
C ARG A 35 -2.30 8.63 -16.43
N ASP A 36 -3.00 7.60 -15.94
CA ASP A 36 -2.39 6.39 -15.38
C ASP A 36 -1.50 6.61 -14.16
N MET A 37 -1.57 7.78 -13.51
CA MET A 37 -0.89 8.05 -12.25
C MET A 37 -1.81 7.87 -11.05
N VAL A 38 -1.27 7.26 -10.01
CA VAL A 38 -1.94 7.00 -8.74
C VAL A 38 -1.02 7.39 -7.59
N ASP A 39 -1.63 7.92 -6.54
CA ASP A 39 -1.00 8.08 -5.23
C ASP A 39 -1.18 6.77 -4.46
N VAL A 40 -0.10 6.27 -3.86
CA VAL A 40 -0.06 4.98 -3.18
C VAL A 40 0.54 5.13 -1.79
N ARG A 41 0.05 4.34 -0.83
CA ARG A 41 0.57 4.25 0.54
C ARG A 41 1.28 2.93 0.75
N ILE A 42 2.50 2.97 1.30
CA ILE A 42 3.28 1.78 1.65
C ILE A 42 2.73 1.15 2.93
N TRP A 43 2.57 -0.16 2.88
CA TRP A 43 2.33 -1.06 3.99
C TRP A 43 3.62 -1.84 4.24
N TYR A 44 4.41 -1.37 5.20
CA TYR A 44 5.65 -2.05 5.59
C TYR A 44 5.54 -2.57 7.01
N GLY A 45 5.31 -3.86 7.13
CA GLY A 45 4.90 -4.44 8.39
C GLY A 45 4.37 -5.84 8.21
N LYS A 46 3.76 -6.35 9.28
CA LYS A 46 3.12 -7.66 9.29
C LYS A 46 1.75 -7.55 9.91
N ARG A 47 0.79 -8.25 9.34
CA ARG A 47 -0.52 -8.43 9.95
C ARG A 47 -0.42 -9.39 11.13
N THR A 48 -0.85 -8.92 12.30
CA THR A 48 -0.93 -9.68 13.55
C THR A 48 -2.39 -9.82 13.96
N GLN A 49 -2.68 -10.68 14.95
CA GLN A 49 -4.03 -10.80 15.51
C GLN A 49 -4.55 -9.49 16.13
N ASN A 50 -3.64 -8.60 16.55
CA ASN A 50 -3.98 -7.30 17.14
C ASN A 50 -4.02 -6.16 16.10
N GLY A 51 -3.86 -6.48 14.82
CA GLY A 51 -3.85 -5.51 13.72
C GLY A 51 -2.52 -5.42 12.98
N TRP A 52 -2.33 -4.33 12.25
CA TRP A 52 -1.12 -4.10 11.46
C TRP A 52 0.05 -3.67 12.36
N GLN A 53 1.09 -4.49 12.42
CA GLN A 53 2.34 -4.14 13.08
C GLN A 53 3.29 -3.52 12.06
N SER A 54 3.42 -2.20 12.13
CA SER A 54 4.36 -1.42 11.33
C SER A 54 5.81 -1.78 11.68
N TYR A 55 6.65 -1.96 10.65
CA TYR A 55 8.09 -2.13 10.78
C TYR A 55 8.86 -0.80 10.63
N GLY A 56 8.15 0.33 10.75
CA GLY A 56 8.77 1.65 10.86
C GLY A 56 8.92 2.36 9.53
N LEU A 57 10.16 2.73 9.17
CA LEU A 57 10.52 3.87 8.31
C LEU A 57 9.74 4.05 6.99
N PHE A 58 9.25 2.98 6.39
CA PHE A 58 8.52 3.03 5.11
C PHE A 58 7.01 2.96 5.26
N ASP A 59 6.50 2.43 6.37
CA ASP A 59 5.07 2.25 6.59
C ASP A 59 4.35 3.59 6.66
N GLY A 60 3.26 3.73 5.92
CA GLY A 60 2.48 4.95 5.85
C GLY A 60 3.05 6.05 4.96
N LYS A 61 4.26 5.89 4.39
CA LYS A 61 4.74 6.81 3.36
C LYS A 61 3.85 6.72 2.13
N THR A 62 3.54 7.88 1.56
CA THR A 62 2.84 7.99 0.29
C THR A 62 3.77 8.48 -0.80
N PHE A 63 3.57 8.00 -2.02
CA PHE A 63 4.29 8.48 -3.19
C PHE A 63 3.45 8.26 -4.45
N GLN A 64 3.78 9.00 -5.50
CA GLN A 64 3.10 8.89 -6.78
C GLN A 64 3.81 7.85 -7.66
N THR A 65 3.03 6.98 -8.28
CA THR A 65 3.55 5.99 -9.23
C THR A 65 2.56 5.80 -10.38
N SER A 66 3.04 5.21 -11.46
CA SER A 66 2.16 4.77 -12.54
C SER A 66 1.43 3.49 -12.13
N ARG A 67 0.14 3.42 -12.44
CA ARG A 67 -0.71 2.24 -12.23
C ARG A 67 -0.11 0.99 -12.86
N ASP A 68 0.58 1.11 -13.99
CA ASP A 68 1.18 -0.02 -14.72
C ASP A 68 2.32 -0.71 -13.93
N ARG A 69 2.97 0.03 -13.02
CA ARG A 69 4.03 -0.49 -12.15
C ARG A 69 3.50 -1.35 -11.01
N LEU A 70 2.21 -1.25 -10.70
CA LEU A 70 1.56 -2.05 -9.67
C LEU A 70 1.38 -3.49 -10.17
N LYS A 71 1.97 -4.44 -9.45
CA LYS A 71 1.86 -5.87 -9.76
C LYS A 71 1.07 -6.59 -8.66
N SER A 72 0.70 -7.85 -8.91
CA SER A 72 0.08 -8.75 -7.92
C SER A 72 -1.08 -8.13 -7.14
N ARG A 73 -2.09 -7.62 -7.87
CA ARG A 73 -3.34 -7.11 -7.27
C ARG A 73 -3.97 -8.20 -6.40
N ARG A 74 -4.16 -7.90 -5.12
CA ARG A 74 -4.82 -8.80 -4.18
C ARG A 74 -5.66 -8.04 -3.17
N ILE A 75 -6.72 -8.68 -2.73
CA ILE A 75 -7.55 -8.18 -1.64
C ILE A 75 -6.94 -8.71 -0.35
N SER A 76 -6.44 -7.81 0.49
CA SER A 76 -6.00 -8.19 1.83
C SER A 76 -7.19 -8.08 2.78
N GLY A 77 -7.70 -9.26 3.16
CA GLY A 77 -8.84 -9.49 4.06
C GLY A 77 -8.44 -10.34 5.25
#